data_AF-A0A168ADA5-F1
#
_entry.id   AF-A0A168ADA5-F1
#
_cell.length_a   1.000
_cell.length_b   1.000
_cell.length_c   1.000
_cell.angle_alpha   90.00
_cell.angle_beta   90.00
_cell.angle_gamma   90.00
#
_symmetry.space_group_name_H-M   'P 1'
#
loop_
_entity.id
_entity.type
_entity.pdbx_description
1 polymer ?
#
loop_
_entity_poly.entity_id
_entity_poly.type
_entity_poly.pdbx_seq_one_letter_code
_entity_poly.pdbx_strand_id
1 'polypeptide(L)'
;MSGLADGLFSRMCAKYNFQKPNDRRALDLMNAAAKAVVVELPEVIIAYGVSDEFSFVFHKSCALFQRRGSKLVSTVVSTFTANYVHSWPIFFPEMGLSLPLPTFDGRAYELVEPGSPLMTQHLDDLAESRQQSKTQAEKDKKKRAKARVVVEHLDIIKDEFWERRPWILSNKPGKAPKEP
;
A
#
# COMPACT_ATOMS: atom_id res chain seq x y z
N MET A 1 -3.63 2.43 6.80
CA MET A 1 -2.75 2.04 7.93
C MET A 1 -3.01 0.58 8.24
N SER A 2 -1.99 -0.25 8.10
CA SER A 2 -1.95 -1.60 8.65
C SER A 2 -0.69 -1.74 9.49
N GLY A 3 -0.85 -1.72 10.81
CA GLY A 3 0.20 -2.00 11.79
C GLY A 3 -0.11 -3.29 12.53
N LEU A 4 0.89 -3.88 13.20
CA LEU A 4 0.62 -4.90 14.20
C LEU A 4 -0.09 -4.24 15.38
N ALA A 5 -1.19 -4.81 15.89
CA ALA A 5 -1.93 -4.20 17.00
C ALA A 5 -1.02 -3.86 18.20
N ASP A 6 -1.23 -2.67 18.79
CA ASP A 6 -0.32 -2.06 19.76
C ASP A 6 0.18 -3.06 20.83
N GLY A 7 1.51 -3.13 20.98
CA GLY A 7 2.19 -4.02 21.92
C GLY A 7 2.45 -5.44 21.42
N LEU A 8 1.77 -5.92 20.37
CA LEU A 8 2.09 -7.21 19.74
C LEU A 8 3.42 -7.16 18.97
N PHE A 9 3.71 -6.02 18.30
CA PHE A 9 4.98 -5.85 17.59
C PHE A 9 6.18 -5.93 18.53
N SER A 10 6.12 -5.24 19.68
CA SER A 10 7.17 -5.30 20.71
C SER A 10 7.42 -6.71 21.24
N ARG A 11 6.34 -7.48 21.47
CA ARG A 11 6.44 -8.89 21.88
C ARG A 11 7.04 -9.77 20.78
N MET A 12 6.66 -9.54 19.52
CA MET A 12 7.21 -10.25 18.37
C MET A 12 8.71 -9.96 18.20
N CYS A 13 9.11 -8.70 18.31
CA CYS A 13 10.51 -8.30 18.26
C CYS A 13 11.35 -9.04 19.31
N ALA A 14 10.86 -9.15 20.54
CA ALA A 14 11.54 -9.87 21.60
C ALA A 14 11.57 -11.38 21.34
N LYS A 15 10.46 -11.97 20.92
CA LYS A 15 10.33 -13.41 20.66
C LYS A 15 11.27 -13.90 19.55
N TYR A 16 11.43 -13.12 18.49
CA TYR A 16 12.23 -13.49 17.32
C TYR A 16 13.56 -12.73 17.22
N ASN A 17 14.02 -12.14 18.34
CA ASN A 17 15.32 -11.47 18.47
C ASN A 17 15.59 -10.45 17.34
N PHE A 18 14.66 -9.52 17.15
CA PHE A 18 14.82 -8.45 16.17
C PHE A 18 15.96 -7.52 16.58
N GLN A 19 16.84 -7.22 15.63
CA GLN A 19 17.94 -6.27 15.82
C GLN A 19 17.41 -4.85 16.08
N LYS A 20 18.12 -4.10 16.93
CA LYS A 20 17.81 -2.71 17.28
C LYS A 20 18.93 -1.78 16.75
N PRO A 21 18.60 -0.53 16.34
CA PRO A 21 17.25 0.04 16.30
C PRO A 21 16.39 -0.51 15.16
N ASN A 22 17.00 -1.10 14.12
CA ASN A 22 16.31 -1.61 12.94
C ASN A 22 16.79 -3.03 12.59
N ASP A 23 15.86 -3.94 12.30
CA ASP A 23 16.16 -5.27 11.77
C ASP A 23 15.89 -5.30 10.27
N ARG A 24 16.95 -5.47 9.47
CA ARG A 24 16.85 -5.48 8.01
C ARG A 24 15.94 -6.60 7.51
N ARG A 25 15.97 -7.77 8.15
CA ARG A 25 15.15 -8.94 7.75
C ARG A 25 13.67 -8.65 7.93
N ALA A 26 13.31 -8.01 9.04
CA ALA A 26 11.94 -7.61 9.32
C ALA A 26 11.44 -6.57 8.30
N LEU A 27 12.28 -5.58 7.98
CA LEU A 27 11.95 -4.56 6.98
C LEU A 27 11.78 -5.17 5.58
N ASP A 28 12.69 -6.04 5.17
CA ASP A 28 12.61 -6.70 3.86
C ASP A 28 11.42 -7.67 3.78
N LEU A 29 11.06 -8.33 4.89
CA LEU A 29 9.83 -9.12 4.99
C LEU A 29 8.57 -8.26 4.82
N MET A 30 8.49 -7.12 5.52
CA MET A 30 7.38 -6.17 5.37
C MET A 30 7.30 -5.64 3.94
N ASN A 31 8.44 -5.33 3.32
CA ASN A 31 8.53 -4.89 1.93
C ASN A 31 8.06 -5.97 0.95
N ALA A 32 8.41 -7.23 1.17
CA ALA A 32 7.96 -8.34 0.35
C ALA A 32 6.44 -8.51 0.42
N ALA A 33 5.86 -8.44 1.62
CA ALA A 33 4.42 -8.47 1.83
C ALA A 33 3.71 -7.27 1.18
N ALA A 34 4.24 -6.05 1.34
CA ALA A 34 3.71 -4.85 0.70
C ALA A 34 3.77 -4.93 -0.83
N LYS A 35 4.89 -5.42 -1.38
CA LYS A 35 5.06 -5.61 -2.82
C LYS A 35 4.01 -6.55 -3.38
N ALA A 36 3.70 -7.64 -2.68
CA ALA A 36 2.64 -8.57 -3.10
C ALA A 36 1.27 -7.87 -3.19
N VAL A 37 0.92 -7.05 -2.19
CA VAL A 37 -0.32 -6.23 -2.22
C VAL A 37 -0.37 -5.32 -3.45
N VAL A 38 0.73 -4.62 -3.75
CA VAL A 38 0.79 -3.69 -4.90
C VAL A 38 0.68 -4.42 -6.23
N VAL A 39 1.27 -5.62 -6.34
CA VAL A 39 1.17 -6.46 -7.54
C VAL A 39 -0.26 -7.00 -7.72
N GLU A 40 -0.90 -7.45 -6.64
CA GLU A 40 -2.23 -8.04 -6.67
C GLU A 40 -3.35 -7.00 -6.83
N LEU A 41 -3.11 -5.76 -6.36
CA LEU A 41 -4.04 -4.65 -6.45
C LEU A 41 -3.46 -3.50 -7.30
N PRO A 42 -3.52 -3.55 -8.65
CA PRO A 42 -2.96 -2.53 -9.54
C PRO A 42 -3.59 -1.13 -9.44
N GLU A 43 -4.66 -0.98 -8.66
CA GLU A 43 -5.21 0.34 -8.33
C GLU A 43 -4.39 1.05 -7.22
N VAL A 44 -3.52 0.33 -6.50
CA VAL A 44 -2.54 0.92 -5.59
C VAL A 44 -1.40 1.53 -6.40
N ILE A 45 -1.17 2.84 -6.22
CA ILE A 45 -0.18 3.60 -7.01
C ILE A 45 1.13 3.84 -6.25
N ILE A 46 1.06 3.89 -4.92
CA ILE A 46 2.21 3.98 -4.03
C ILE A 46 1.89 3.26 -2.73
N ALA A 47 2.87 2.55 -2.20
CA ALA A 47 2.87 2.05 -0.84
C ALA A 47 4.12 2.57 -0.14
N TYR A 48 3.97 3.02 1.10
CA TYR A 48 5.10 3.46 1.93
C TYR A 48 4.95 2.88 3.32
N GLY A 49 6.08 2.49 3.91
CA GLY A 49 6.13 1.89 5.24
C GLY A 49 7.13 2.61 6.13
N VAL A 50 6.78 2.71 7.41
CA VAL A 50 7.62 3.28 8.47
C VAL A 50 7.47 2.38 9.69
N SER A 51 8.58 1.93 10.26
CA SER A 51 8.59 0.98 11.39
C SER A 51 7.82 -0.30 11.04
N ASP A 52 6.69 -0.53 11.70
CA ASP A 52 5.81 -1.69 11.64
C ASP A 52 4.49 -1.42 10.92
N GLU A 53 4.39 -0.25 10.28
CA GLU A 53 3.20 0.17 9.55
C GLU A 53 3.46 0.28 8.05
N PHE A 54 2.40 0.00 7.28
CA PHE A 54 2.32 0.35 5.86
C PHE A 54 1.04 1.14 5.54
N SER A 55 1.19 2.05 4.58
CA SER A 55 0.12 2.81 3.96
C SER A 55 0.07 2.53 2.47
N PHE A 56 -1.13 2.22 1.97
CA PHE A 56 -1.39 1.91 0.57
C PHE A 56 -2.31 2.98 -0.01
N VAL A 57 -1.83 3.68 -1.03
CA VAL A 57 -2.58 4.78 -1.67
C VAL A 57 -3.20 4.26 -2.96
N PHE A 58 -4.52 4.25 -3.00
CA PHE A 58 -5.28 3.90 -4.20
C PHE A 58 -5.41 5.10 -5.11
N HIS A 59 -5.39 4.85 -6.42
CA HIS A 59 -5.68 5.86 -7.42
C HIS A 59 -7.08 6.45 -7.21
N LYS A 60 -7.27 7.76 -7.42
CA LYS A 60 -8.57 8.41 -7.18
C LYS A 60 -9.72 7.82 -7.98
N SER A 61 -9.43 7.31 -9.18
CA SER A 61 -10.40 6.63 -10.05
C SER A 61 -10.66 5.17 -9.67
N CYS A 62 -10.12 4.67 -8.56
CA CYS A 62 -10.32 3.30 -8.11
C CYS A 62 -11.83 3.03 -7.95
N ALA A 63 -12.31 1.99 -8.63
CA ALA A 63 -13.68 1.49 -8.55
C ALA A 63 -13.74 0.09 -7.90
N LEU A 64 -12.62 -0.40 -7.37
CA LEU A 64 -12.54 -1.71 -6.73
C LEU A 64 -13.52 -1.78 -5.56
N PHE A 65 -14.31 -2.85 -5.50
CA PHE A 65 -15.34 -3.08 -4.49
C PHE A 65 -16.31 -1.90 -4.30
N GLN A 66 -16.57 -1.11 -5.36
CA GLN A 66 -17.39 0.09 -5.29
C GLN A 66 -16.92 1.07 -4.19
N ARG A 67 -15.60 1.14 -3.96
CA ARG A 67 -14.97 2.00 -2.93
C ARG A 67 -15.43 1.72 -1.50
N ARG A 68 -16.01 0.54 -1.24
CA ARG A 68 -16.35 0.12 0.13
C ARG A 68 -15.10 -0.04 0.98
N GLY A 69 -14.89 0.90 1.90
CA GLY A 69 -13.71 0.94 2.79
C GLY A 69 -13.43 -0.38 3.49
N SER A 70 -14.46 -1.06 4.03
CA SER A 70 -14.30 -2.35 4.72
C SER A 70 -13.77 -3.47 3.82
N LYS A 71 -14.13 -3.50 2.53
CA LYS A 71 -13.63 -4.49 1.58
C LYS A 71 -12.21 -4.18 1.13
N LEU A 72 -11.89 -2.89 0.93
CA LEU A 72 -10.52 -2.46 0.63
C LEU A 72 -9.58 -2.83 1.77
N VAL A 73 -9.95 -2.46 3.00
CA VAL A 73 -9.16 -2.75 4.21
C VAL A 73 -8.96 -4.25 4.40
N SER A 74 -10.05 -5.04 4.43
CA SER A 74 -9.93 -6.48 4.65
C SER A 74 -9.13 -7.19 3.56
N THR A 75 -9.25 -6.76 2.30
CA THR A 75 -8.46 -7.33 1.18
C THR A 75 -6.97 -7.01 1.36
N VAL A 76 -6.62 -5.75 1.65
CA VAL A 76 -5.23 -5.35 1.88
C VAL A 76 -4.63 -6.11 3.07
N VAL A 77 -5.32 -6.10 4.21
CA VAL A 77 -4.83 -6.74 5.45
C VAL A 77 -4.66 -8.24 5.27
N SER A 78 -5.63 -8.93 4.67
CA SER A 78 -5.55 -10.38 4.44
C SER A 78 -4.43 -10.74 3.47
N THR A 79 -4.30 -10.01 2.37
CA THR A 79 -3.24 -10.20 1.38
C THR A 79 -1.86 -9.97 2.01
N PHE A 80 -1.72 -8.88 2.75
CA PHE A 80 -0.47 -8.55 3.44
C PHE A 80 -0.11 -9.62 4.47
N THR A 81 -1.04 -10.00 5.33
CA THR A 81 -0.81 -10.99 6.40
C THR A 81 -0.43 -12.36 5.80
N ALA A 82 -1.15 -12.80 4.77
CA ALA A 82 -0.87 -14.07 4.10
C ALA A 82 0.53 -14.08 3.49
N ASN A 83 0.93 -13.00 2.81
CA ASN A 83 2.26 -12.89 2.21
C ASN A 83 3.38 -12.71 3.26
N TYR A 84 3.09 -12.05 4.39
CA TYR A 84 4.01 -11.94 5.52
C TYR A 84 4.32 -13.32 6.11
N VAL A 85 3.29 -14.11 6.39
CA VAL A 85 3.46 -15.48 6.91
C VAL A 85 4.13 -16.39 5.88
N HIS A 86 3.73 -16.30 4.61
CA HIS A 86 4.29 -17.10 3.53
C HIS A 86 5.78 -16.82 3.30
N SER A 87 6.17 -15.54 3.35
CA SER A 87 7.54 -15.11 3.07
C SER A 87 8.46 -15.22 4.29
N TRP A 88 7.92 -15.39 5.50
CA TRP A 88 8.68 -15.50 6.73
C TRP A 88 9.91 -16.43 6.65
N PRO A 89 9.80 -17.71 6.21
CA PRO A 89 10.96 -18.61 6.17
C PRO A 89 12.08 -18.15 5.22
N ILE A 90 11.80 -17.23 4.29
CA ILE A 90 12.82 -16.66 3.39
C ILE A 90 13.69 -15.67 4.17
N PHE A 91 13.10 -14.88 5.07
CA PHE A 91 13.80 -13.82 5.81
C PHE A 91 14.26 -14.25 7.21
N PHE A 92 13.62 -15.28 7.77
CA PHE A 92 13.91 -15.87 9.08
C PHE A 92 14.03 -17.39 8.97
N PRO A 93 15.02 -17.92 8.21
CA PRO A 93 15.11 -19.36 7.91
C PRO A 93 15.31 -20.23 9.17
N GLU A 94 16.06 -19.74 10.14
CA GLU A 94 16.38 -20.46 11.38
C GLU A 94 15.29 -20.34 12.46
N MET A 95 14.24 -19.53 12.23
CA MET A 95 13.23 -19.23 13.23
C MET A 95 11.84 -19.45 12.67
N GLY A 96 11.25 -20.62 12.92
CA GLY A 96 9.88 -20.90 12.49
C GLY A 96 8.84 -20.00 13.19
N LEU A 97 7.84 -19.54 12.44
CA LEU A 97 6.67 -18.88 13.04
C LEU A 97 5.95 -19.86 13.97
N SER A 98 5.65 -19.40 15.17
CA SER A 98 4.84 -20.13 16.14
C SER A 98 3.71 -19.24 16.67
N LEU A 99 2.61 -19.89 17.07
CA LEU A 99 1.44 -19.20 17.58
C LEU A 99 1.77 -18.28 18.80
N PRO A 100 1.00 -17.20 18.99
CA PRO A 100 0.05 -16.62 18.03
C PRO A 100 0.75 -16.07 16.79
N LEU A 101 0.13 -16.22 15.61
CA LEU A 101 0.67 -15.68 14.36
C LEU A 101 0.60 -14.14 14.36
N PRO A 102 1.44 -13.47 13.55
CA PRO A 102 1.35 -12.03 13.32
C PRO A 102 -0.04 -11.65 12.84
N THR A 103 -0.59 -10.58 13.42
CA THR A 103 -1.88 -10.01 13.06
C THR A 103 -1.72 -8.53 12.76
N PHE A 104 -2.38 -8.06 11.71
CA PHE A 104 -2.34 -6.67 11.30
C PHE A 104 -3.72 -6.05 11.41
N ASP A 105 -3.78 -4.81 11.88
CA ASP A 105 -4.98 -4.00 11.83
C ASP A 105 -5.08 -3.26 10.50
N GLY A 106 -6.16 -2.49 10.31
CA GLY A 106 -6.46 -1.88 9.03
C GLY A 106 -7.44 -0.72 9.15
N ARG A 107 -7.09 0.43 8.57
CA ARG A 107 -7.99 1.61 8.50
C ARG A 107 -7.98 2.24 7.12
N ALA A 108 -9.16 2.69 6.67
CA ALA A 108 -9.36 3.45 5.45
C ALA A 108 -9.58 4.92 5.76
N TYR A 109 -8.98 5.78 4.96
CA TYR A 109 -9.17 7.23 4.99
C TYR A 109 -9.47 7.71 3.58
N GLU A 110 -10.39 8.66 3.43
CA GLU A 110 -10.58 9.39 2.18
C GLU A 110 -9.95 10.77 2.33
N LEU A 111 -9.01 11.09 1.44
CA LEU A 111 -8.36 12.39 1.41
C LEU A 111 -9.23 13.34 0.59
N VAL A 112 -9.66 14.43 1.21
CA VAL A 112 -10.45 15.48 0.56
C VAL A 112 -9.60 16.75 0.52
N GLU A 113 -9.47 17.37 -0.66
CA GLU A 113 -8.75 18.64 -0.78
C GLU A 113 -9.54 19.77 -0.11
N PRO A 114 -8.90 20.62 0.73
CA PRO A 114 -9.54 21.76 1.34
C PRO A 114 -10.13 22.70 0.28
N GLY A 115 -11.43 23.01 0.39
CA GLY A 115 -12.13 23.87 -0.58
C GLY A 115 -12.58 23.19 -1.87
N SER A 116 -12.35 21.88 -2.02
CA SER A 116 -12.95 21.14 -3.13
C SER A 116 -14.48 20.98 -2.92
N PRO A 117 -15.28 21.03 -4.00
CA PRO A 117 -16.73 20.84 -3.91
C PRO A 117 -17.14 19.47 -3.35
N LEU A 118 -16.20 18.53 -3.18
CA LEU A 118 -16.38 17.24 -2.48
C LEU A 118 -16.84 17.40 -1.02
N MET A 119 -16.59 18.54 -0.37
CA MET A 119 -17.13 18.81 0.97
C MET A 119 -18.65 19.04 0.95
N THR A 120 -19.20 19.49 -0.19
CA THR A 120 -20.64 19.72 -0.40
C THR A 120 -21.30 18.57 -1.18
N GLN A 121 -20.53 17.84 -1.99
CA GLN A 121 -20.99 16.75 -2.89
C GLN A 121 -21.01 15.36 -2.26
N HIS A 122 -20.44 15.15 -1.08
CA HIS A 122 -20.42 13.81 -0.44
C HIS A 122 -21.83 13.22 -0.16
N LEU A 123 -22.89 14.04 -0.26
CA LEU A 123 -24.29 13.60 -0.19
C LEU A 123 -24.94 13.33 -1.56
N ASP A 124 -24.45 13.94 -2.65
CA ASP A 124 -25.07 13.81 -4.00
C ASP A 124 -24.34 12.78 -4.90
N ASP A 125 -23.03 12.57 -4.69
CA ASP A 125 -22.16 11.77 -5.58
C ASP A 125 -22.28 10.23 -5.41
N LEU A 126 -23.15 9.73 -4.52
CA LEU A 126 -23.55 8.31 -4.55
C LEU A 126 -24.35 7.97 -5.83
N ALA A 127 -24.82 8.98 -6.59
CA ALA A 127 -25.68 8.80 -7.75
C ALA A 127 -24.97 8.88 -9.12
N GLU A 128 -23.84 9.57 -9.30
CA GLU A 128 -23.31 9.84 -10.64
C GLU A 128 -21.79 9.65 -10.79
N SER A 129 -21.38 8.47 -11.29
CA SER A 129 -20.00 8.20 -11.67
C SER A 129 -19.55 9.10 -12.83
N ARG A 130 -18.60 10.01 -12.59
CA ARG A 130 -17.94 10.81 -13.65
C ARG A 130 -17.37 9.90 -14.74
N GLN A 131 -17.97 9.98 -15.94
CA GLN A 131 -17.59 9.21 -17.10
C GLN A 131 -16.28 9.73 -17.71
N GLN A 132 -15.15 9.08 -17.38
CA GLN A 132 -14.08 9.00 -18.37
C GLN A 132 -14.59 8.14 -19.55
N SER A 133 -14.16 8.45 -20.78
CA SER A 133 -14.39 7.54 -21.91
C SER A 133 -13.94 6.13 -21.49
N LYS A 134 -14.88 5.17 -21.47
CA LYS A 134 -14.66 3.80 -20.97
C LYS A 134 -13.38 3.18 -21.55
N THR A 135 -13.06 3.53 -22.79
CA THR A 135 -11.87 3.10 -23.52
C THR A 135 -10.54 3.60 -22.93
N GLN A 136 -10.49 4.83 -22.40
CA GLN A 136 -9.26 5.39 -21.83
C GLN A 136 -8.98 4.83 -20.42
N ALA A 137 -10.02 4.73 -19.59
CA ALA A 137 -9.90 4.17 -18.24
C ALA A 137 -9.44 2.69 -18.26
N GLU A 138 -9.98 1.90 -19.19
CA GLU A 138 -9.52 0.52 -19.38
C GLU A 138 -8.08 0.42 -19.87
N LYS A 139 -7.66 1.31 -20.78
CA LYS A 139 -6.27 1.38 -21.24
C LYS A 139 -5.32 1.70 -20.08
N ASP A 140 -5.67 2.68 -19.25
CA ASP A 140 -4.84 3.08 -18.12
C ASP A 140 -4.80 2.00 -17.03
N LYS A 141 -5.93 1.32 -16.79
CA LYS A 141 -5.97 0.12 -15.92
C LYS A 141 -5.06 -0.99 -16.43
N LYS A 142 -5.10 -1.30 -17.73
CA LYS A 142 -4.20 -2.29 -18.37
C LYS A 142 -2.73 -1.88 -18.27
N LYS A 143 -2.41 -0.58 -18.37
CA LYS A 143 -1.04 -0.07 -18.18
C LYS A 143 -0.58 -0.24 -16.73
N ARG A 144 -1.42 0.10 -15.74
CA ARG A 144 -1.11 -0.09 -14.32
C ARG A 144 -0.86 -1.55 -13.97
N ALA A 145 -1.69 -2.47 -14.48
CA ALA A 145 -1.52 -3.90 -14.28
C ALA A 145 -0.21 -4.48 -14.87
N LYS A 146 0.42 -3.76 -15.82
CA LYS A 146 1.71 -4.14 -16.42
C LYS A 146 2.88 -3.33 -15.87
N ALA A 147 2.63 -2.42 -14.94
CA ALA A 147 3.67 -1.56 -14.40
C ALA A 147 4.67 -2.38 -13.57
N ARG A 148 5.95 -2.04 -13.67
CA ARG A 148 6.98 -2.59 -12.80
C ARG A 148 6.83 -1.99 -11.40
N VAL A 149 6.72 -2.85 -10.39
CA VAL A 149 6.79 -2.43 -8.98
C VAL A 149 8.26 -2.31 -8.57
N VAL A 150 8.64 -1.15 -8.06
CA VAL A 150 9.98 -0.83 -7.58
C VAL A 150 9.90 -0.58 -6.08
N VAL A 151 10.88 -1.08 -5.33
CA VAL A 151 11.04 -0.82 -3.89
C VAL A 151 12.24 0.12 -3.74
N GLU A 152 12.02 1.31 -3.20
CA GLU A 152 13.06 2.31 -2.96
C GLU A 152 13.00 2.78 -1.50
N HIS A 153 14.16 3.11 -0.93
CA HIS A 153 14.27 3.70 0.40
C HIS A 153 14.63 5.18 0.25
N LEU A 154 13.62 6.05 0.27
CA LEU A 154 13.76 7.48 -0.03
C LEU A 154 12.98 8.34 0.96
N ASP A 155 13.37 9.61 1.06
CA ASP A 155 12.64 10.63 1.80
C ASP A 155 11.46 11.14 0.96
N ILE A 156 10.25 10.64 1.26
CA ILE A 156 9.01 11.01 0.54
C ILE A 156 8.46 12.38 0.98
N ILE A 157 9.02 12.99 2.03
CA ILE A 157 8.54 14.28 2.55
C ILE A 157 9.14 15.43 1.73
N LYS A 158 10.35 15.25 1.21
CA LYS A 158 11.04 16.26 0.41
C LYS A 158 10.46 16.40 -1.00
N ASP A 159 10.47 17.63 -1.50
CA ASP A 159 9.98 18.00 -2.83
C ASP A 159 10.63 17.21 -3.95
N GLU A 160 11.94 16.93 -3.85
CA GLU A 160 12.71 16.17 -4.84
C GLU A 160 12.06 14.82 -5.19
N PHE A 161 11.45 14.15 -4.21
CA PHE A 161 10.75 12.88 -4.45
C PHE A 161 9.58 13.07 -5.43
N TRP A 162 8.77 14.11 -5.21
CA TRP A 162 7.57 14.43 -5.97
C TRP A 162 7.89 15.03 -7.34
N GLU A 163 8.90 15.90 -7.41
CA GLU A 163 9.38 16.52 -8.66
C GLU A 163 9.93 15.49 -9.64
N ARG A 164 10.66 14.48 -9.14
CA ARG A 164 11.17 13.36 -9.97
C ARG A 164 10.07 12.40 -10.42
N ARG A 165 8.91 12.42 -9.74
CA ARG A 165 7.81 11.45 -9.94
C ARG A 165 6.46 12.15 -10.15
N PRO A 166 6.34 13.10 -11.11
CA PRO A 166 5.13 13.89 -11.30
C PRO A 166 3.92 13.02 -11.69
N TRP A 167 4.17 11.80 -12.19
CA TRP A 167 3.11 10.85 -12.53
C TRP A 167 2.27 10.42 -11.32
N ILE A 168 2.84 10.38 -10.12
CA ILE A 168 2.15 10.01 -8.88
C ILE A 168 0.97 10.96 -8.62
N LEU A 169 1.18 12.26 -8.81
CA LEU A 169 0.14 13.29 -8.62
C LEU A 169 -0.73 13.47 -9.87
N SER A 170 -0.16 13.31 -11.06
CA SER A 170 -0.87 13.57 -12.34
C SER A 170 -2.03 12.60 -12.64
N ASN A 171 -2.15 11.50 -11.89
CA ASN A 171 -3.13 10.44 -12.14
C ASN A 171 -2.99 9.75 -13.52
N LYS A 172 -1.80 9.81 -14.11
CA LYS A 172 -1.44 9.15 -15.37
C LYS A 172 -0.30 8.16 -15.10
N PRO A 173 -0.31 6.96 -15.70
CA PRO A 173 0.83 6.05 -15.60
C PRO A 173 2.12 6.73 -16.07
N GLY A 174 3.14 6.76 -15.20
CA GLY A 174 4.44 7.32 -15.51
C GLY A 174 5.29 6.43 -16.40
N LYS A 175 6.40 6.99 -16.91
CA LYS A 175 7.52 6.19 -17.41
C LYS A 175 8.45 5.96 -16.24
N ALA A 176 8.85 4.70 -16.00
CA ALA A 176 9.90 4.42 -15.04
C ALA A 176 11.16 5.24 -15.43
N PRO A 177 11.87 5.87 -14.48
CA PRO A 177 13.18 6.42 -14.75
C PRO A 177 14.04 5.33 -15.41
N LYS A 178 14.80 5.69 -16.44
CA LYS A 178 15.90 4.82 -16.86
C LYS A 178 16.88 4.82 -15.69
N GLU A 179 17.12 3.66 -15.09
CA GLU A 179 18.23 3.50 -14.15
C GLU A 179 19.52 3.95 -14.87
N PRO A 180 20.40 4.71 -14.21
CA PRO A 180 21.70 5.08 -14.78
C PRO A 180 22.58 3.86 -15.06
#